data_AF-A0A7C5BKG5-F1
#
_entry.id   AF-A0A7C5BKG5-F1
#
_cell.length_a   1.000
_cell.length_b   1.000
_cell.length_c   1.000
_cell.angle_alpha   90.00
_cell.angle_beta   90.00
_cell.angle_gamma   90.00
#
_symmetry.space_group_name_H-M   'P 1'
#
loop_
_entity.id
_entity.type
_entity.pdbx_description
1 polymer ?
#
loop_
_entity_poly.entity_id
_entity_poly.type
_entity_poly.pdbx_seq_one_letter_code
_entity_poly.pdbx_strand_id
1 'polypeptide(L)' 'MKKLDMRKEEEFRYLLSKIIETLPDSVRGAIKGSVYSIAAKKGTKEAKEFIIKKKDEGVIDSKTEKKLIDLVFDYSKYR' A
#
# COMPACT_ATOMS: atom_id res chain seq x y z
N MET A 1 -10.78 8.51 -11.12
CA MET A 1 -9.93 7.59 -10.34
C MET A 1 -8.56 8.21 -10.16
N LYS A 2 -8.10 8.39 -8.92
CA LYS A 2 -6.76 8.93 -8.63
C LYS A 2 -5.74 7.78 -8.62
N LYS A 3 -4.75 7.85 -9.51
CA LYS A 3 -3.66 6.87 -9.65
C LYS A 3 -2.37 7.40 -9.04
N LEU A 4 -1.42 6.49 -8.80
CA LEU A 4 -0.10 6.80 -8.23
C LEU A 4 0.66 7.83 -9.09
N ASP A 5 1.36 8.76 -8.44
CA ASP A 5 2.28 9.65 -9.14
C ASP A 5 3.55 8.90 -9.52
N MET A 6 3.63 8.50 -10.79
CA MET A 6 4.78 7.79 -11.38
C MET A 6 6.11 8.55 -11.23
N ARG A 7 6.09 9.88 -11.02
CA ARG A 7 7.32 10.66 -10.76
C ARG A 7 7.93 10.38 -9.38
N LYS A 8 7.15 9.83 -8.46
CA LYS A 8 7.56 9.45 -7.10
C LYS A 8 7.49 7.94 -6.86
N GLU A 9 7.52 7.16 -7.92
CA GLU A 9 7.36 5.70 -7.86
C GLU A 9 8.44 5.04 -6.99
N GLU A 10 9.69 5.46 -7.13
CA GLU A 10 10.82 4.92 -6.36
C GLU A 10 10.66 5.20 -4.86
N GLU A 11 10.31 6.43 -4.51
CA GLU A 11 10.06 6.85 -3.14
C GLU A 11 8.89 6.07 -2.53
N PHE A 12 7.78 5.94 -3.27
CA PHE A 12 6.65 5.12 -2.85
C PHE A 12 7.05 3.67 -2.60
N ARG A 13 7.79 3.05 -3.54
CA ARG A 13 8.24 1.65 -3.41
C ARG A 13 9.18 1.46 -2.22
N TYR A 14 10.06 2.44 -1.96
CA TYR A 14 10.95 2.44 -0.82
C TYR A 14 10.17 2.50 0.50
N LEU A 15 9.27 3.48 0.65
CA LEU A 15 8.45 3.64 1.85
C LEU A 15 7.52 2.45 2.09
N LEU A 16 6.91 1.92 1.02
CA LEU A 16 6.12 0.70 1.08
C LEU A 16 6.96 -0.45 1.65
N SER A 17 8.17 -0.62 1.14
CA SER A 17 9.12 -1.64 1.63
C SER A 17 9.45 -1.48 3.11
N LYS A 18 9.59 -0.24 3.60
CA LYS A 18 9.86 0.05 5.01
C LYS A 18 8.67 -0.20 5.93
N ILE A 19 7.46 0.08 5.46
CA ILE A 19 6.25 -0.16 6.26
C ILE A 19 6.04 -1.67 6.49
N ILE A 20 6.31 -2.50 5.47
CA ILE A 20 6.07 -3.95 5.52
C ILE A 20 7.28 -4.77 6.00
N GLU A 21 8.40 -4.12 6.34
CA GLU A 21 9.64 -4.79 6.76
C GLU A 21 9.43 -5.65 8.01
N THR A 22 8.50 -5.27 8.88
CA THR A 22 8.14 -6.02 10.10
C THR A 22 7.18 -7.18 9.86
N LEU A 23 6.63 -7.33 8.64
CA LEU A 23 5.76 -8.45 8.32
C LEU A 23 6.57 -9.74 8.10
N PRO A 24 5.98 -10.92 8.35
CA PRO A 24 6.59 -12.19 7.99
C PRO A 24 6.97 -12.26 6.50
N ASP A 25 8.11 -12.87 6.18
CA ASP A 25 8.61 -12.99 4.80
C ASP A 25 7.59 -13.69 3.89
N SER A 26 6.81 -14.62 4.44
CA SER A 26 5.75 -15.38 3.74
C SER A 26 4.65 -14.49 3.15
N VAL A 27 4.40 -13.30 3.73
CA VAL A 27 3.34 -12.38 3.27
C VAL A 27 3.89 -11.07 2.72
N ARG A 28 5.11 -10.68 3.11
CA ARG A 28 5.73 -9.39 2.76
C ARG A 28 5.74 -9.15 1.24
N GLY A 29 6.19 -10.13 0.47
CA GLY A 29 6.27 -10.01 -0.99
C GLY A 29 4.89 -9.82 -1.65
N ALA A 30 3.90 -10.58 -1.18
CA ALA A 30 2.54 -10.51 -1.69
C ALA A 30 1.88 -9.16 -1.38
N ILE A 31 2.05 -8.64 -0.17
CA ILE A 31 1.53 -7.31 0.22
C ILE A 31 2.20 -6.22 -0.61
N LYS A 32 3.53 -6.23 -0.76
CA LYS A 32 4.28 -5.25 -1.57
C LYS A 32 3.75 -5.19 -2.99
N GLY A 33 3.70 -6.33 -3.67
CA GLY A 33 3.29 -6.42 -5.07
C GLY A 33 1.84 -6.00 -5.27
N SER A 34 0.95 -6.43 -4.37
CA SER A 34 -0.48 -6.14 -4.46
C SER A 34 -0.78 -4.67 -4.23
N VAL A 35 -0.29 -4.07 -3.14
CA VAL A 35 -0.53 -2.65 -2.83
C VAL A 35 -0.01 -1.77 -3.96
N TYR A 36 1.22 -2.01 -4.42
CA TYR A 36 1.80 -1.26 -5.54
C TYR A 36 0.98 -1.41 -6.83
N SER A 37 0.69 -2.64 -7.25
CA SER A 37 -0.03 -2.92 -8.49
C SER A 37 -1.44 -2.32 -8.47
N ILE A 38 -2.15 -2.46 -7.36
CA ILE A 38 -3.52 -1.93 -7.20
C ILE A 38 -3.48 -0.40 -7.20
N ALA A 39 -2.61 0.24 -6.43
CA ALA A 39 -2.52 1.70 -6.36
C ALA A 39 -2.12 2.33 -7.71
N ALA A 40 -1.21 1.70 -8.45
CA ALA A 40 -0.77 2.17 -9.77
C ALA A 40 -1.83 1.96 -10.86
N LYS A 41 -2.51 0.81 -10.88
CA LYS A 41 -3.41 0.42 -11.98
C LYS A 41 -4.87 0.79 -11.73
N LYS A 42 -5.36 0.52 -10.53
CA LYS A 42 -6.77 0.70 -10.13
C LYS A 42 -6.96 2.03 -9.39
N GLY A 43 -6.06 2.36 -8.48
CA GLY A 43 -6.09 3.63 -7.75
C GLY A 43 -6.21 3.43 -6.24
N THR A 44 -6.36 4.55 -5.53
CA THR A 44 -6.28 4.57 -4.07
C THR A 44 -7.44 3.93 -3.36
N LYS A 45 -8.65 4.06 -3.91
CA LYS A 45 -9.85 3.49 -3.27
C LYS A 45 -9.73 1.97 -3.20
N GLU A 46 -9.38 1.34 -4.32
CA GLU A 46 -9.21 -0.10 -4.42
C GLU A 46 -8.02 -0.59 -3.60
N ALA A 47 -6.95 0.21 -3.53
CA ALA A 47 -5.80 -0.11 -2.68
C ALA A 47 -6.16 -0.05 -1.19
N LYS A 48 -6.92 0.98 -0.76
CA LYS A 48 -7.45 1.09 0.60
C LYS A 48 -8.33 -0.10 0.96
N GLU A 49 -9.28 -0.47 0.10
CA GLU A 49 -10.16 -1.62 0.32
C GLU A 49 -9.38 -2.93 0.47
N PHE A 50 -8.35 -3.13 -0.36
CA PHE A 50 -7.44 -4.27 -0.22
C PHE A 50 -6.71 -4.27 1.14
N ILE A 51 -6.18 -3.13 1.57
CA ILE A 51 -5.44 -3.02 2.83
C ILE A 51 -6.36 -3.32 4.02
N ILE A 52 -7.56 -2.74 4.07
CA ILE A 52 -8.57 -3.01 5.11
C ILE A 52 -8.89 -4.51 5.16
N LYS A 53 -9.14 -5.12 4.00
CA LYS A 53 -9.39 -6.56 3.92
C LYS A 53 -8.25 -7.39 4.50
N LYS A 54 -6.99 -7.00 4.27
CA LYS A 54 -5.83 -7.71 4.83
C LYS A 54 -5.69 -7.53 6.34
N LYS A 55 -6.12 -6.40 6.89
CA LYS A 55 -6.22 -6.22 8.33
C LYS A 55 -7.34 -7.08 8.94
N ASP A 56 -8.49 -7.16 8.27
CA ASP A 56 -9.62 -7.99 8.72
C ASP A 56 -9.34 -9.50 8.64
N GLU A 57 -8.52 -9.92 7.67
CA GLU A 57 -7.99 -11.29 7.57
C GLU A 57 -6.89 -11.59 8.62
N GLY A 58 -6.45 -10.59 9.40
CA GLY A 58 -5.37 -10.75 10.39
C GLY A 58 -3.96 -10.87 9.79
N VAL A 59 -3.80 -10.55 8.50
CA VAL A 59 -2.49 -10.61 7.80
C VAL A 59 -1.60 -9.44 8.21
N ILE A 60 -2.19 -8.28 8.49
CA ILE A 60 -1.50 -7.08 8.97
C ILE A 60 -2.24 -6.52 10.20
N ASP A 61 -1.52 -5.80 11.05
CA ASP A 61 -2.12 -5.11 12.20
C ASP A 61 -2.68 -3.72 11.81
N SER A 62 -3.49 -3.13 12.70
CA SER A 62 -4.06 -1.79 12.50
C SER A 62 -3.01 -0.69 12.34
N LYS A 63 -1.81 -0.89 12.90
CA LYS A 63 -0.70 0.06 12.76
C LYS A 63 -0.14 0.06 11.34
N THR A 64 0.05 -1.13 10.77
CA THR A 64 0.51 -1.33 9.39
C THR A 64 -0.56 -0.89 8.40
N GLU A 65 -1.82 -1.23 8.66
CA GLU A 65 -2.99 -0.77 7.89
C GLU A 65 -2.96 0.76 7.73
N LYS A 66 -2.90 1.49 8.85
CA LYS A 66 -2.90 2.96 8.85
C LYS A 66 -1.75 3.51 7.99
N LYS A 67 -0.53 3.03 8.20
CA LYS A 67 0.66 3.47 7.45
C LYS A 67 0.53 3.21 5.94
N LEU A 68 0.00 2.06 5.55
CA LEU A 68 -0.19 1.71 4.14
C LEU A 68 -1.26 2.59 3.49
N ILE A 69 -2.36 2.84 4.19
CA ILE A 69 -3.42 3.74 3.71
C ILE A 69 -2.84 5.15 3.55
N ASP A 70 -2.19 5.70 4.57
CA ASP A 70 -1.57 7.03 4.51
C ASP A 70 -0.62 7.16 3.30
N LEU A 71 0.28 6.19 3.11
CA LEU A 71 1.18 6.14 1.96
C LEU A 71 0.43 6.14 0.61
N VAL A 72 -0.62 5.32 0.48
CA VAL A 72 -1.41 5.25 -0.75
C VAL A 72 -2.09 6.58 -1.07
N PHE A 73 -2.59 7.29 -0.05
CA PHE A 73 -3.23 8.60 -0.24
C PHE A 73 -2.21 9.70 -0.56
N ASP A 74 -1.08 9.76 0.16
CA ASP A 74 -0.02 10.75 -0.02
C ASP A 74 0.58 10.74 -1.44
N TYR A 75 0.58 9.57 -2.09
CA TYR A 75 1.14 9.37 -3.44
C TYR A 75 0.09 9.28 -4.54
N SER A 76 -1.18 9.50 -4.21
CA SER A 76 -2.23 9.67 -5.21
C SER A 76 -2.28 11.10 -5.65
N LYS A 77 -2.15 11.34 -6.96
CA LYS A 77 -1.98 12.68 -7.53
C LYS A 77 -2.96 13.71 -6.93
N TYR A 78 -2.43 14.54 -6.03
CA TYR A 78 -2.89 15.80 -5.44
C TYR A 78 -4.32 15.87 -4.84
N ARG A 79 -4.48 16.77 -3.85
CA ARG A 79 -5.78 17.25 -3.33
C ARG A 79 -6.75 17.50 -4.48
#